data_AF-A0AB38PL42-F1
#
_entry.id   AF-A0AB38PL42-F1
#
_cell.length_a   1.000
_cell.length_b   1.000
_cell.length_c   1.000
_cell.angle_alpha   90.00
_cell.angle_beta   90.00
_cell.angle_gamma   90.00
#
_symmetry.space_group_name_H-M   'P 1'
#
loop_
_entity.id
_entity.type
_entity.pdbx_description
1 polymer ?
#
loop_
_entity_poly.entity_id
_entity_poly.type
_entity_poly.pdbx_seq_one_letter_code
_entity_poly.pdbx_strand_id
1 'polypeptide(L)' 'MELKSRMTVEEMAAHLTEHTGKFANRVSVGRYARKLGYSVYKPMRNGKICHFYVNPAIRDDEVGNSQTDVSGK' A
#
# COMPACT_ATOMS: atom_id res chain seq x y z
N MET A 1 -7.78 -1.07 -5.03
CA MET A 1 -6.95 -1.03 -3.80
C MET A 1 -6.44 0.37 -3.62
N GLU A 2 -6.45 0.88 -2.39
CA GLU A 2 -5.92 2.21 -2.09
C GLU A 2 -4.48 2.14 -1.56
N LEU A 3 -3.72 3.23 -1.75
CA LEU A 3 -2.34 3.36 -1.28
C LEU A 3 -2.32 3.64 0.23
N LYS A 4 -1.72 2.73 1.01
CA LYS A 4 -1.55 2.86 2.46
C LYS A 4 -0.17 3.39 2.82
N SER A 5 0.00 3.90 4.04
CA SER A 5 1.33 4.30 4.54
C SER A 5 2.35 3.15 4.52
N ARG A 6 1.89 1.90 4.68
CA ARG A 6 2.71 0.68 4.56
C ARG A 6 1.99 -0.36 3.72
N MET A 7 2.67 -0.91 2.72
CA MET A 7 2.17 -1.98 1.87
C MET A 7 3.16 -3.15 1.79
N THR A 8 2.62 -4.35 1.70
CA THR A 8 3.38 -5.53 1.29
C THR A 8 3.71 -5.49 -0.20
N VAL A 9 4.61 -6.37 -0.65
CA VAL A 9 4.93 -6.52 -2.07
C VAL A 9 3.68 -6.93 -2.88
N GLU A 10 2.82 -7.76 -2.29
CA GLU A 10 1.60 -8.27 -2.92
C GLU A 10 0.54 -7.17 -3.06
N GLU A 11 0.31 -6.39 -2.01
CA GLU A 11 -0.59 -5.23 -2.07
C GLU A 11 -0.12 -4.22 -3.12
N MET A 12 1.18 -3.91 -3.17
CA MET A 12 1.74 -3.00 -4.16
C MET A 12 1.62 -3.55 -5.60
N ALA A 13 1.75 -4.87 -5.76
CA ALA A 13 1.58 -5.56 -7.03
C ALA A 13 0.13 -5.54 -7.52
N ALA A 14 -0.82 -5.77 -6.62
CA ALA A 14 -2.24 -5.67 -6.91
C ALA A 14 -2.61 -4.26 -7.35
N HIS A 15 -2.17 -3.24 -6.60
CA HIS A 15 -2.39 -1.83 -6.98
C HIS A 15 -1.80 -1.50 -8.36
N LEU A 16 -0.58 -1.94 -8.65
CA LEU A 16 0.05 -1.74 -9.97
C LEU A 16 -0.77 -2.37 -11.10
N THR A 17 -1.22 -3.61 -10.89
CA THR A 17 -1.96 -4.38 -11.90
C THR A 17 -3.32 -3.75 -12.17
N GLU A 18 -4.04 -3.37 -11.11
CA GLU A 18 -5.38 -2.79 -11.20
C GLU A 18 -5.36 -1.39 -11.83
N HIS A 19 -4.43 -0.52 -11.43
CA HIS A 19 -4.41 0.87 -11.92
C HIS A 19 -3.68 1.06 -13.25
N THR A 20 -2.71 0.22 -13.58
CA THR A 20 -1.87 0.41 -14.78
C THR A 20 -2.12 -0.67 -15.84
N GLY A 21 -2.80 -1.77 -15.51
CA GLY A 21 -2.96 -2.91 -16.40
C GLY A 21 -1.64 -3.61 -16.74
N LYS A 22 -0.54 -3.29 -16.03
CA LYS A 22 0.80 -3.86 -16.26
C LYS A 22 1.00 -5.08 -15.40
N PHE A 23 1.69 -6.08 -15.96
CA PHE A 23 2.08 -7.26 -15.21
C PHE A 23 3.02 -6.89 -14.04
N ALA A 24 2.63 -7.31 -12.83
CA ALA A 24 3.41 -7.07 -11.64
C ALA A 24 4.58 -8.06 -11.53
N ASN A 25 5.79 -7.52 -11.45
CA ASN A 25 7.01 -8.26 -11.14
C ASN A 25 7.88 -7.42 -10.18
N ARG A 26 8.84 -8.04 -9.48
CA ARG A 26 9.66 -7.35 -8.46
C ARG A 26 10.25 -6.02 -8.93
N VAL A 27 10.74 -5.97 -10.17
CA VAL A 27 11.34 -4.76 -10.75
C VAL A 27 10.27 -3.70 -11.06
N SER A 28 9.14 -4.09 -11.67
CA SER A 28 8.07 -3.14 -12.02
C SER A 28 7.40 -2.59 -10.77
N VAL A 29 7.16 -3.43 -9.78
CA VAL A 29 6.62 -3.05 -8.47
C VAL A 29 7.56 -2.10 -7.74
N GLY A 30 8.86 -2.40 -7.69
CA GLY A 30 9.84 -1.52 -7.05
C GLY A 30 9.95 -0.15 -7.73
N ARG A 31 9.93 -0.12 -9.07
CA ARG A 31 9.95 1.15 -9.84
C ARG A 31 8.66 1.94 -9.63
N TYR A 32 7.52 1.26 -9.55
CA TYR A 32 6.22 1.86 -9.29
C TYR A 32 6.13 2.46 -7.89
N ALA A 33 6.54 1.70 -6.86
CA ALA A 33 6.63 2.14 -5.49
C ALA A 33 7.51 3.39 -5.35
N ARG A 34 8.69 3.38 -5.98
CA ARG A 34 9.59 4.54 -5.96
C ARG A 34 8.99 5.77 -6.65
N LYS A 35 8.22 5.58 -7.73
CA LYS A 35 7.51 6.68 -8.41
C LYS A 35 6.43 7.31 -7.52
N LEU A 36 5.81 6.52 -6.65
CA LEU A 36 4.78 6.96 -5.70
C LEU A 36 5.35 7.49 -4.37
N GLY A 37 6.68 7.56 -4.23
CA GLY A 37 7.34 8.07 -3.02
C GLY A 37 7.54 7.03 -1.91
N TYR A 38 7.30 5.75 -2.18
CA TYR A 38 7.58 4.69 -1.22
C TYR A 38 9.07 4.36 -1.14
N SER A 39 9.52 4.11 0.08
CA SER A 39 10.83 3.57 0.42
C SER A 39 10.72 2.09 0.82
N VAL A 40 11.82 1.35 0.68
CA VAL A 40 11.86 -0.07 1.03
C VAL A 40 12.25 -0.26 2.49
N TYR A 41 11.45 -1.00 3.24
CA TYR A 41 11.72 -1.36 4.63
C TYR A 41 11.77 -2.89 4.78
N LYS A 42 12.90 -3.41 5.29
CA LYS A 42 13.15 -4.86 5.39
C LYS A 42 13.47 -5.32 6.82
N PRO A 43 12.52 -5.23 7.77
CA PRO A 43 12.75 -5.68 9.13
C PRO A 43 12.94 -7.19 9.18
N MET A 44 13.77 -7.63 10.13
CA MET A 44 13.88 -9.04 10.50
C MET A 44 12.87 -9.31 11.62
N ARG A 45 11.91 -10.21 11.37
CA ARG A 45 10.90 -10.62 12.34
C ARG A 45 10.89 -12.13 12.46
N ASN A 46 11.13 -12.64 13.67
CA ASN A 46 11.19 -14.08 13.96
C ASN A 46 12.15 -14.85 13.03
N GLY A 47 13.35 -14.29 12.80
CA GLY A 47 14.37 -14.87 11.91
C GLY A 47 14.09 -14.76 10.41
N LYS A 48 12.96 -14.15 10.00
CA LYS A 48 12.61 -13.96 8.58
C LYS A 48 12.70 -12.49 8.18
N ILE A 49 13.31 -12.21 7.03
CA ILE A 49 13.32 -10.87 6.45
C ILE A 49 11.96 -10.64 5.79
N CYS A 50 11.24 -9.61 6.25
CA CYS A 50 9.96 -9.24 5.69
C CYS A 50 10.12 -7.98 4.84
N HIS A 51 9.56 -7.95 3.63
CA HIS A 51 9.77 -6.86 2.67
C HIS A 51 8.52 -5.99 2.57
N PHE A 52 8.65 -4.73 2.96
CA PHE A 52 7.59 -3.73 2.90
C PHE A 52 7.99 -2.52 2.07
N TYR A 53 6.99 -1.88 1.49
CA TYR A 53 7.06 -0.52 0.97
C TYR A 53 6.42 0.41 2.00
N VAL A 54 7.10 1.50 2.37
CA VAL A 54 6.62 2.49 3.33
C VAL A 54 6.66 3.89 2.73
N ASN A 55 5.59 4.66 2.89
CA ASN A 55 5.51 6.04 2.48
C ASN A 55 5.00 6.90 3.65
N PRO A 56 5.89 7.60 4.37
CA PRO A 56 5.52 8.42 5.52
C PRO A 56 4.70 9.66 5.14
N ALA A 57 4.66 10.03 3.85
CA ALA A 57 3.87 11.16 3.39
C ALA A 57 2.36 10.83 3.31
N ILE A 58 2.02 9.54 3.21
CA ILE A 58 0.63 9.10 3.31
C ILE A 58 0.30 9.02 4.79
N ARG A 59 -0.50 9.98 5.24
CA ARG A 59 -1.23 9.85 6.50
C ARG A 59 -2.28 8.76 6.23
N ASP A 60 -2.27 7.72 7.05
CA ASP A 60 -3.39 6.78 7.10
C ASP A 60 -4.55 7.61 7.65
N ASP A 61 -5.21 8.38 6.77
CA ASP A 61 -6.47 9.02 7.10
C ASP A 61 -7.43 7.83 7.18
N GLU A 62 -7.56 7.32 8.40
CA GLU A 62 -8.50 6.30 8.77
C GLU A 62 -9.81 6.68 8.10
N VAL A 63 -10.24 5.84 7.16
CA VAL A 63 -11.55 5.87 6.51
C VAL A 63 -12.54 6.52 7.46
N GLY A 64 -12.98 7.73 7.10
CA GLY A 64 -14.00 8.44 7.84
C GLY A 64 -15.14 7.48 8.13
N ASN A 65 -15.37 7.23 9.41
CA ASN A 65 -16.57 6.59 9.90
C ASN A 65 -17.75 7.53 9.62
N SER A 66 -18.18 7.62 8.36
CA SER A 66 -19.49 8.13 8.00
C SER A 66 -20.50 7.01 8.20
N GLN A 67 -20.66 6.59 9.45
CA GLN A 67 -21.92 6.01 9.90
C GLN A 67 -22.96 7.13 9.74
N THR A 68 -23.62 7.17 8.58
CA THR A 68 -24.87 7.91 8.45
C THR A 68 -25.91 7.15 9.27
N ASP A 69 -25.98 7.49 10.56
CA ASP A 69 -27.15 7.20 11.36
C ASP A 69 -28.35 7.85 10.67
N VAL A 70 -29.18 7.01 10.07
CA VAL A 70 -30.49 7.39 9.56
C VAL A 70 -31.38 7.69 10.76
N SER A 71 -31.31 8.93 11.24
CA SER A 71 -32.35 9.47 12.11
C SER A 71 -33.61 9.69 11.26
N GLY A 72 -34.44 8.65 11.20
CA GLY A 72 -35.67 8.60 10.43
C GLY A 72 -36.86 8.22 11.30
N LYS A 73 -37.45 9.24 11.93
CA LYS A 73 -38.80 9.34 12.53
C LYS A 73 -39.14 8.52 13.77
#